data_AF-A0AAX0MJK0-F1
#
_entry.id   AF-A0AAX0MJK0-F1
#
_cell.length_a   1.000
_cell.length_b   1.000
_cell.length_c   1.000
_cell.angle_alpha   90.00
_cell.angle_beta   90.00
_cell.angle_gamma   90.00
#
_symmetry.space_group_name_H-M   'P 1'
#
loop_
_entity.id
_entity.type
_entity.pdbx_description
1 polymer ?
#
loop_
_entity_poly.entity_id
_entity_poly.type
_entity_poly.pdbx_seq_one_letter_code
_entity_poly.pdbx_strand_id
1 'polypeptide(L)'
;MSVIEIERLLAPISDVNPVGEDARYEFCYEMMESEVKKFGSLFGETVDWSVVKTHAIEVLEHHSKDLKAICYLVRALTEEFGLQGFEQGLKLLSEALNRFGVELYPSRKRGRDGAVEWLNHQFKLVSSRFAESAQSWDLVSGCISIIEEVQRQYDDIYQDSEADFFEIRSQLNALSQQATVDDQSDGAMATIEQTAPLTASQPVAVETPAQSEVQTVVAKAVPSAPKPAPVKKIVTKEVDVDTDFSSPTASKRTLKKVAEVMIHANPSEPLAYRIYRHLTWDDIDGLPDHQSNETPLSLAVSSDQQAEYRDKASQESDIDTVKRLERTLTDAPFWLTGHYFVYSMLNNLGFNDAALAVKQEVKRFVDSLEGIELLTFKNSIPFADEATLSWLSTQTATSSSAQSVVQTIVITDEDSLPMEDITLANLGEYAAELAHKLELDFSGRGQFMLHLQLIAAYQSVGLYPLCLPYLEKAWEVQQAFNLASWEPHLSSQLEDLIRKTLHQLFRNKDLLPEQYEKWKAIYD
;
A
#
# COMPACT_ATOMS: atom_id res chain seq x y z
N MET A 1 13.06 -32.41 -25.82
CA MET A 1 13.85 -32.03 -24.64
C MET A 1 12.87 -31.84 -23.48
N SER A 2 13.20 -32.32 -22.28
CA SER A 2 12.35 -32.12 -21.10
C SER A 2 12.30 -30.64 -20.75
N VAL A 3 11.09 -30.12 -20.53
CA VAL A 3 10.84 -28.70 -20.24
C VAL A 3 11.25 -28.33 -18.82
N ILE A 4 11.24 -29.31 -17.91
CA ILE A 4 11.64 -29.21 -16.51
C ILE A 4 12.46 -30.43 -16.09
N GLU A 5 13.31 -30.28 -15.08
CA GLU A 5 14.08 -31.36 -14.46
C GLU A 5 13.29 -31.98 -13.29
N ILE A 6 12.35 -32.89 -13.59
CA ILE A 6 11.45 -33.48 -12.59
C ILE A 6 12.21 -34.11 -11.41
N GLU A 7 13.30 -34.84 -11.69
CA GLU A 7 14.12 -35.49 -10.65
C GLU A 7 14.73 -34.49 -9.67
N ARG A 8 15.10 -33.30 -10.15
CA ARG A 8 15.64 -32.25 -9.31
C ARG A 8 14.56 -31.64 -8.42
N LEU A 9 13.39 -31.36 -8.98
CA LEU A 9 12.24 -30.82 -8.23
C LEU A 9 11.73 -31.78 -7.15
N LEU A 10 11.85 -33.09 -7.39
CA LEU A 10 11.41 -34.13 -6.46
C LEU A 10 12.57 -34.73 -5.63
N ALA A 11 13.76 -34.13 -5.66
CA ALA A 11 14.84 -34.52 -4.77
C ALA A 11 14.43 -34.23 -3.31
N PRO A 12 14.73 -35.12 -2.34
CA PRO A 12 14.45 -34.88 -0.92
C PRO A 12 15.03 -33.54 -0.46
N ILE A 13 14.25 -32.76 0.29
CA ILE A 13 14.70 -31.46 0.80
C ILE A 13 15.77 -31.63 1.87
N SER A 14 15.63 -32.64 2.73
CA SER A 14 16.65 -33.06 3.69
C SER A 14 16.56 -34.56 3.96
N ASP A 15 17.64 -35.14 4.47
CA ASP A 15 17.67 -36.56 4.85
C ASP A 15 16.69 -36.91 5.98
N VAL A 16 16.37 -35.94 6.83
CA VAL A 16 15.51 -36.12 8.01
C VAL A 16 14.04 -35.85 7.67
N ASN A 17 13.79 -34.88 6.79
CA ASN A 17 12.46 -34.50 6.34
C ASN A 17 12.46 -34.35 4.80
N PRO A 18 12.19 -35.44 4.06
CA PRO A 18 12.23 -35.46 2.60
C PRO A 18 11.26 -34.48 1.93
N VAL A 19 10.11 -34.23 2.56
CA VAL A 19 9.06 -33.32 2.07
C VAL A 19 9.22 -31.88 2.53
N GLY A 20 10.15 -31.60 3.44
CA GLY A 20 10.34 -30.27 4.03
C GLY A 20 9.20 -29.83 4.96
N GLU A 21 9.05 -28.53 5.15
CA GLU A 21 8.06 -27.94 6.08
C GLU A 21 6.91 -27.26 5.33
N ASP A 22 5.89 -26.76 6.03
CA ASP A 22 4.79 -26.01 5.40
C ASP A 22 5.34 -24.66 4.88
N ALA A 23 5.50 -24.54 3.56
CA ALA A 23 6.09 -23.35 2.94
C ALA A 23 5.17 -22.12 2.95
N ARG A 24 3.96 -22.16 3.52
CA ARG A 24 3.02 -21.01 3.51
C ARG A 24 3.58 -19.69 4.03
N TYR A 25 4.58 -19.74 4.90
CA TYR A 25 5.23 -18.56 5.48
C TYR A 25 6.53 -18.19 4.76
N GLU A 26 6.92 -18.96 3.76
CA GLU A 26 8.10 -18.67 2.93
C GLU A 26 7.78 -17.59 1.91
N PHE A 27 8.76 -16.72 1.69
CA PHE A 27 8.59 -15.57 0.80
C PHE A 27 8.27 -16.01 -0.63
N CYS A 28 8.93 -17.05 -1.14
CA CYS A 28 8.66 -17.61 -2.47
C CYS A 28 7.22 -18.13 -2.59
N TYR A 29 6.68 -18.74 -1.54
CA TYR A 29 5.29 -19.20 -1.53
C TYR A 29 4.29 -18.04 -1.56
N GLU A 30 4.50 -17.01 -0.73
CA GLU A 30 3.69 -15.79 -0.73
C GLU A 30 3.73 -15.13 -2.13
N MET A 31 4.90 -15.13 -2.76
CA MET A 31 5.09 -14.53 -4.07
C MET A 31 4.30 -15.24 -5.18
N MET A 32 4.43 -16.56 -5.31
CA MET A 32 3.66 -17.29 -6.33
C MET A 32 2.15 -17.18 -6.09
N GLU A 33 1.70 -17.15 -4.83
CA GLU A 33 0.28 -17.02 -4.51
C GLU A 33 -0.25 -15.61 -4.81
N SER A 34 0.52 -14.57 -4.50
CA SER A 34 0.15 -13.18 -4.83
C SER A 34 0.00 -12.98 -6.33
N GLU A 35 0.88 -13.58 -7.12
CA GLU A 35 0.86 -13.48 -8.58
C GLU A 35 -0.37 -14.20 -9.16
N VAL A 36 -0.66 -15.40 -8.67
CA VAL A 36 -1.87 -16.14 -9.03
C VAL A 36 -3.15 -15.40 -8.61
N LYS A 37 -3.15 -14.65 -7.50
CA LYS A 37 -4.32 -13.87 -7.05
C LYS A 37 -4.67 -12.69 -7.96
N LYS A 38 -3.73 -12.20 -8.77
CA LYS A 38 -4.04 -11.21 -9.82
C LYS A 38 -5.00 -11.79 -10.86
N PHE A 39 -5.05 -13.11 -11.00
CA PHE A 39 -6.00 -13.80 -11.85
C PHE A 39 -7.43 -13.58 -11.34
N GLY A 40 -8.23 -12.81 -12.10
CA GLY A 40 -9.58 -12.42 -11.69
C GLY A 40 -9.65 -11.10 -10.94
N SER A 41 -8.55 -10.34 -10.89
CA SER A 41 -8.53 -8.96 -10.39
C SER A 41 -9.47 -8.07 -11.22
N LEU A 42 -10.32 -7.30 -10.53
CA LEU A 42 -11.23 -6.33 -11.15
C LEU A 42 -10.48 -5.14 -11.78
N PHE A 43 -9.19 -5.00 -11.48
CA PHE A 43 -8.33 -3.91 -11.94
C PHE A 43 -7.58 -4.23 -13.25
N GLY A 44 -7.88 -5.37 -13.90
CA GLY A 44 -7.30 -5.72 -15.21
C GLY A 44 -5.83 -6.13 -15.14
N GLU A 45 -5.33 -6.52 -13.96
CA GLU A 45 -3.98 -7.05 -13.79
C GLU A 45 -3.82 -8.38 -14.52
N THR A 46 -2.65 -8.59 -15.12
CA THR A 46 -2.30 -9.85 -15.79
C THR A 46 -1.33 -10.63 -14.92
N VAL A 47 -1.47 -11.95 -14.91
CA VAL A 47 -0.60 -12.84 -14.15
C VAL A 47 0.71 -13.03 -14.90
N ASP A 48 1.82 -12.75 -14.23
CA ASP A 48 3.14 -13.12 -14.73
C ASP A 48 3.46 -14.58 -14.37
N TRP A 49 3.20 -15.48 -15.32
CA TRP A 49 3.45 -16.91 -15.15
C TRP A 49 4.94 -17.26 -15.02
N SER A 50 5.86 -16.38 -15.45
CA SER A 50 7.30 -16.61 -15.27
C SER A 50 7.73 -16.44 -13.81
N VAL A 51 7.10 -15.49 -13.11
CA VAL A 51 7.27 -15.28 -11.66
C VAL A 51 6.67 -16.45 -10.89
N VAL A 52 5.45 -16.89 -11.25
CA VAL A 52 4.81 -18.08 -10.64
C VAL A 52 5.71 -19.31 -10.80
N LYS A 53 6.25 -19.55 -12.00
CA LYS A 53 7.15 -20.67 -12.28
C LYS A 53 8.42 -20.62 -11.41
N THR A 54 9.07 -19.46 -11.36
CA THR A 54 10.34 -19.27 -10.62
C THR A 54 10.16 -19.60 -9.15
N HIS A 55 9.13 -19.04 -8.52
CA HIS A 55 8.91 -19.24 -7.10
C HIS A 55 8.30 -20.61 -6.76
N ALA A 56 7.47 -21.19 -7.64
CA ALA A 56 6.99 -22.55 -7.43
C ALA A 56 8.14 -23.57 -7.49
N ILE A 57 9.12 -23.38 -8.38
CA ILE A 57 10.35 -24.18 -8.42
C ILE A 57 11.15 -24.00 -7.13
N GLU A 58 11.34 -22.75 -6.68
CA GLU A 58 12.05 -22.45 -5.43
C GLU A 58 11.41 -23.12 -4.20
N VAL A 59 10.08 -23.08 -4.08
CA VAL A 59 9.34 -23.79 -3.04
C VAL A 59 9.64 -25.29 -3.08
N LEU A 60 9.54 -25.90 -4.27
CA LEU A 60 9.73 -27.33 -4.44
C LEU A 60 11.17 -27.77 -4.22
N GLU A 61 12.17 -26.97 -4.60
CA GLU A 61 13.58 -27.32 -4.44
C GLU A 61 14.09 -27.14 -3.00
N HIS A 62 13.60 -26.14 -2.27
CA HIS A 62 14.25 -25.70 -1.04
C HIS A 62 13.39 -25.77 0.23
N HIS A 63 12.06 -25.72 0.12
CA HIS A 63 11.20 -25.51 1.29
C HIS A 63 10.18 -26.60 1.55
N SER A 64 9.37 -26.96 0.53
CA SER A 64 8.26 -27.89 0.69
C SER A 64 7.91 -28.64 -0.58
N LYS A 65 7.62 -29.93 -0.45
CA LYS A 65 6.89 -30.69 -1.47
C LYS A 65 5.40 -30.40 -1.32
N ASP A 66 4.98 -29.32 -1.97
CA ASP A 66 3.62 -28.78 -1.86
C ASP A 66 2.82 -28.96 -3.16
N LEU A 67 1.67 -29.62 -3.04
CA LEU A 67 0.71 -29.90 -4.11
C LEU A 67 0.20 -28.62 -4.79
N LYS A 68 -0.05 -27.55 -4.04
CA LYS A 68 -0.52 -26.28 -4.60
C LYS A 68 0.59 -25.60 -5.41
N ALA A 69 1.83 -25.65 -4.91
CA ALA A 69 2.99 -25.20 -5.68
C ALA A 69 3.14 -25.99 -7.00
N ILE A 70 2.95 -27.32 -6.95
CA ILE A 70 2.93 -28.17 -8.17
C ILE A 70 1.81 -27.74 -9.11
N CYS A 71 0.57 -27.57 -8.65
CA CYS A 71 -0.54 -27.13 -9.48
C CYS A 71 -0.27 -25.76 -10.15
N TYR A 72 0.33 -24.82 -9.41
CA TYR A 72 0.71 -23.51 -9.95
C TYR A 72 1.80 -23.63 -11.01
N LEU A 73 2.80 -24.48 -10.78
CA LEU A 73 3.84 -24.78 -11.75
C LEU A 73 3.28 -25.44 -13.02
N VAL A 74 2.34 -26.39 -12.90
CA VAL A 74 1.66 -27.00 -14.06
C VAL A 74 1.01 -25.92 -14.93
N ARG A 75 0.27 -24.99 -14.31
CA ARG A 75 -0.39 -23.91 -15.05
C ARG A 75 0.60 -22.94 -15.68
N ALA A 76 1.70 -22.62 -15.00
CA ALA A 76 2.76 -21.75 -15.54
C ALA A 76 3.45 -22.39 -16.75
N LEU A 77 3.79 -23.68 -16.68
CA LEU A 77 4.36 -24.44 -17.80
C LEU A 77 3.40 -24.53 -18.98
N THR A 78 2.11 -24.62 -18.71
CA THR A 78 1.06 -24.62 -19.73
C THR A 78 0.99 -23.29 -20.48
N GLU A 79 1.27 -22.16 -19.79
CA GLU A 79 1.32 -20.86 -20.46
C GLU A 79 2.53 -20.74 -21.39
N GLU A 80 3.70 -21.19 -20.92
CA GLU A 80 4.97 -20.99 -21.62
C GLU A 80 5.18 -21.99 -22.76
N PHE A 81 4.76 -23.24 -22.59
CA PHE A 81 5.03 -24.34 -23.53
C PHE A 81 3.77 -25.04 -24.04
N GLY A 82 2.59 -24.49 -23.77
CA GLY A 82 1.31 -25.06 -24.21
C GLY A 82 1.05 -26.45 -23.64
N LEU A 83 0.41 -27.30 -24.44
CA LEU A 83 0.01 -28.65 -24.01
C LEU A 83 1.22 -29.55 -23.67
N GLN A 84 2.38 -29.32 -24.28
CA GLN A 84 3.60 -30.03 -23.92
C GLN A 84 4.06 -29.68 -22.49
N GLY A 85 3.97 -28.40 -22.11
CA GLY A 85 4.25 -27.96 -20.74
C GLY A 85 3.28 -28.55 -19.74
N PHE A 86 1.99 -28.63 -20.11
CA PHE A 86 0.97 -29.28 -19.30
C PHE A 86 1.27 -30.77 -19.07
N GLU A 87 1.63 -31.52 -20.13
CA GLU A 87 1.99 -32.94 -20.03
C GLU A 87 3.15 -33.16 -19.04
N GLN A 88 4.19 -32.33 -19.11
CA GLN A 88 5.33 -32.42 -18.19
C GLN A 88 4.95 -32.04 -16.75
N GLY A 89 4.08 -31.05 -16.58
CA GLY A 89 3.53 -30.69 -15.26
C GLY A 89 2.69 -31.82 -14.65
N LEU A 90 1.89 -32.53 -15.45
CA LEU A 90 1.14 -33.71 -14.98
C LEU A 90 2.06 -34.86 -14.60
N LYS A 91 3.17 -35.08 -15.33
CA LYS A 91 4.20 -36.06 -14.95
C LYS A 91 4.81 -35.72 -13.60
N LEU A 92 5.13 -34.45 -13.35
CA LEU A 92 5.62 -33.97 -12.06
C LEU A 92 4.60 -34.25 -10.94
N LEU A 93 3.32 -33.96 -11.18
CA LEU A 93 2.24 -34.19 -10.22
C LEU A 93 2.08 -35.69 -9.89
N SER A 94 2.05 -36.55 -10.91
CA SER A 94 1.94 -38.01 -10.72
C SER A 94 3.13 -38.56 -9.93
N GLU A 95 4.35 -38.15 -10.29
CA GLU A 95 5.55 -38.63 -9.62
C GLU A 95 5.65 -38.11 -8.18
N ALA A 96 5.20 -36.89 -7.91
CA ALA A 96 5.12 -36.36 -6.54
C ALA A 96 4.13 -37.14 -5.68
N LEU A 97 2.93 -37.45 -6.20
CA LEU A 97 1.94 -38.27 -5.52
C LEU A 97 2.49 -39.67 -5.20
N ASN A 98 3.17 -40.29 -6.17
CA ASN A 98 3.75 -41.62 -5.99
C ASN A 98 4.92 -41.64 -4.96
N ARG A 99 5.79 -40.62 -4.97
CA ARG A 99 6.96 -40.56 -4.06
C ARG A 99 6.60 -40.18 -2.63
N PHE A 100 5.71 -39.20 -2.46
CA PHE A 100 5.49 -38.55 -1.16
C PHE A 100 4.10 -38.82 -0.56
N GLY A 101 3.12 -39.22 -1.37
CA GLY A 101 1.80 -39.62 -0.89
C GLY A 101 1.15 -38.59 0.02
N VAL A 102 0.71 -39.05 1.20
CA VAL A 102 0.04 -38.24 2.24
C VAL A 102 0.94 -37.21 2.92
N GLU A 103 2.27 -37.29 2.74
CA GLU A 103 3.23 -36.37 3.34
C GLU A 103 3.34 -35.04 2.58
N LEU A 104 2.72 -34.94 1.39
CA LEU A 104 2.65 -33.69 0.64
C LEU A 104 1.88 -32.61 1.40
N TYR A 105 2.39 -31.38 1.33
CA TYR A 105 1.65 -30.21 1.76
C TYR A 105 0.65 -29.79 0.68
N PRO A 106 -0.49 -29.16 1.03
CA PRO A 106 -0.98 -28.93 2.37
C PRO A 106 -1.58 -30.19 3.02
N SER A 107 -1.32 -30.41 4.31
CA SER A 107 -1.80 -31.59 5.05
C SER A 107 -3.32 -31.63 5.33
N ARG A 108 -4.03 -30.51 5.15
CA ARG A 108 -5.48 -30.40 5.41
C ARG A 108 -6.29 -30.68 4.13
N LYS A 109 -7.34 -31.53 4.23
CA LYS A 109 -8.29 -31.85 3.13
C LYS A 109 -8.66 -30.63 2.29
N ARG A 110 -9.22 -29.60 2.93
CA ARG A 110 -9.68 -28.37 2.27
C ARG A 110 -8.59 -27.69 1.42
N GLY A 111 -7.33 -27.75 1.85
CA GLY A 111 -6.22 -27.18 1.09
C GLY A 111 -5.86 -28.00 -0.14
N ARG A 112 -5.89 -29.33 -0.04
CA ARG A 112 -5.61 -30.24 -1.16
C ARG A 112 -6.71 -30.16 -2.21
N ASP A 113 -7.96 -30.29 -1.76
CA ASP A 113 -9.15 -30.22 -2.63
C ASP A 113 -9.17 -28.88 -3.38
N GLY A 114 -8.91 -27.77 -2.67
CA GLY A 114 -8.86 -26.44 -3.28
C GLY A 114 -7.74 -26.28 -4.32
N ALA A 115 -6.60 -26.97 -4.19
CA ALA A 115 -5.53 -26.94 -5.19
C ALA A 115 -5.94 -27.68 -6.48
N VAL A 116 -6.59 -28.84 -6.34
CA VAL A 116 -7.11 -29.64 -7.46
C VAL A 116 -8.25 -28.90 -8.18
N GLU A 117 -9.22 -28.38 -7.43
CA GLU A 117 -10.32 -27.57 -7.96
C GLU A 117 -9.81 -26.34 -8.72
N TRP A 118 -8.80 -25.67 -8.16
CA TRP A 118 -8.15 -24.54 -8.83
C TRP A 118 -7.52 -24.98 -10.15
N LEU A 119 -6.77 -26.09 -10.19
CA LEU A 119 -6.13 -26.57 -11.42
C LEU A 119 -7.15 -26.93 -12.51
N ASN A 120 -8.26 -27.58 -12.14
CA ASN A 120 -9.38 -27.87 -13.04
C ASN A 120 -9.92 -26.59 -13.69
N HIS A 121 -10.22 -25.59 -12.87
CA HIS A 121 -10.74 -24.31 -13.35
C HIS A 121 -9.74 -23.62 -14.28
N GLN A 122 -8.45 -23.63 -13.93
CA GLN A 122 -7.42 -23.02 -14.75
C GLN A 122 -7.24 -23.71 -16.09
N PHE A 123 -7.26 -25.05 -16.12
CA PHE A 123 -7.14 -25.79 -17.38
C PHE A 123 -8.33 -25.51 -18.31
N LYS A 124 -9.54 -25.45 -17.76
CA LYS A 124 -10.75 -25.08 -18.52
C LYS A 124 -10.64 -23.72 -19.21
N LEU A 125 -9.99 -22.75 -18.56
CA LEU A 125 -9.81 -21.41 -19.13
C LEU A 125 -8.82 -21.39 -20.29
N VAL A 126 -7.79 -22.25 -20.25
CA VAL A 126 -6.80 -22.34 -21.35
C VAL A 126 -7.17 -23.36 -22.42
N SER A 127 -8.10 -24.27 -22.16
CA SER A 127 -8.47 -25.33 -23.12
C SER A 127 -9.05 -24.77 -24.42
N SER A 128 -9.74 -23.63 -24.37
CA SER A 128 -10.25 -22.93 -25.55
C SER A 128 -9.14 -22.54 -26.53
N ARG A 129 -7.98 -22.08 -26.02
CA ARG A 129 -6.81 -21.72 -26.84
C ARG A 129 -6.22 -22.93 -27.55
N PHE A 130 -6.27 -24.09 -26.91
CA PHE A 130 -5.81 -25.34 -27.53
C PHE A 130 -6.79 -25.87 -28.56
N ALA A 131 -8.10 -25.57 -28.45
CA ALA A 131 -9.08 -25.93 -29.46
C ALA A 131 -8.92 -25.12 -30.77
N GLU A 132 -8.30 -23.93 -30.71
CA GLU A 132 -8.05 -23.10 -31.89
C GLU A 132 -6.87 -23.58 -32.75
N SER A 133 -5.99 -24.43 -32.21
CA SER A 133 -4.79 -24.93 -32.90
C SER A 133 -4.75 -26.46 -32.89
N ALA A 134 -4.48 -27.08 -34.04
CA ALA A 134 -4.40 -28.53 -34.13
C ALA A 134 -3.28 -29.08 -33.21
N GLN A 135 -3.67 -29.88 -32.21
CA GLN A 135 -2.75 -30.56 -31.32
C GLN A 135 -2.44 -31.97 -31.85
N SER A 136 -1.22 -32.45 -31.59
CA SER A 136 -0.84 -33.82 -31.90
C SER A 136 -1.63 -34.80 -31.03
N TRP A 137 -2.22 -35.82 -31.65
CA TRP A 137 -2.98 -36.85 -30.94
C TRP A 137 -2.14 -37.59 -29.89
N ASP A 138 -0.83 -37.77 -30.14
CA ASP A 138 0.09 -38.41 -29.19
C ASP A 138 0.25 -37.60 -27.90
N LEU A 139 0.32 -36.26 -28.01
CA LEU A 139 0.41 -35.38 -26.85
C LEU A 139 -0.88 -35.37 -26.04
N VAL A 140 -2.03 -35.29 -26.71
CA VAL A 140 -3.34 -35.26 -26.05
C VAL A 140 -3.62 -36.59 -25.36
N SER A 141 -3.38 -37.73 -26.04
CA SER A 141 -3.57 -39.06 -25.47
C SER A 141 -2.59 -39.36 -24.32
N GLY A 142 -1.36 -38.85 -24.40
CA GLY A 142 -0.41 -38.85 -23.28
C GLY A 142 -0.96 -38.12 -22.06
N CYS A 143 -1.48 -36.89 -22.23
CA CYS A 143 -2.08 -36.13 -21.13
C CYS A 143 -3.28 -36.85 -20.51
N ILE A 144 -4.16 -37.46 -21.32
CA ILE A 144 -5.30 -38.25 -20.84
C ILE A 144 -4.83 -39.43 -20.00
N SER A 145 -3.81 -40.15 -20.47
CA SER A 145 -3.29 -41.32 -19.75
C SER A 145 -2.70 -40.92 -18.40
N ILE A 146 -1.96 -39.80 -18.35
CA ILE A 146 -1.34 -39.32 -17.10
C ILE A 146 -2.40 -38.79 -16.13
N ILE A 147 -3.41 -38.03 -16.59
CA ILE A 147 -4.44 -37.51 -15.67
C ILE A 147 -5.31 -38.62 -15.07
N GLU A 148 -5.56 -39.71 -15.83
CA GLU A 148 -6.26 -40.89 -15.30
C GLU A 148 -5.42 -41.67 -14.28
N GLU A 149 -4.10 -41.67 -14.43
CA GLU A 149 -3.19 -42.21 -13.42
C GLU A 149 -3.15 -41.31 -12.18
N VAL A 150 -3.03 -39.99 -12.35
CA VAL A 150 -3.08 -39.00 -11.26
C VAL A 150 -4.39 -39.13 -10.46
N GLN A 151 -5.54 -39.26 -11.14
CA GLN A 151 -6.83 -39.47 -10.47
C GLN A 151 -6.81 -40.72 -9.59
N ARG A 152 -6.36 -41.86 -10.13
CA ARG A 152 -6.28 -43.12 -9.37
C ARG A 152 -5.36 -42.99 -8.16
N GLN A 153 -4.17 -42.41 -8.35
CA GLN A 153 -3.22 -42.17 -7.26
C GLN A 153 -3.82 -41.24 -6.19
N TYR A 154 -4.47 -40.16 -6.61
CA TYR A 154 -5.07 -39.19 -5.70
C TYR A 154 -6.21 -39.80 -4.87
N ASP A 155 -7.09 -40.59 -5.48
CA ASP A 155 -8.17 -41.31 -4.77
C ASP A 155 -7.63 -42.36 -3.79
N ASP A 156 -6.57 -43.08 -4.18
CA ASP A 156 -5.94 -44.10 -3.34
C ASP A 156 -5.24 -43.48 -2.11
N ILE A 157 -4.58 -42.33 -2.30
CA ILE A 157 -3.84 -41.60 -1.25
C ILE A 157 -4.80 -40.81 -0.34
N TYR A 158 -5.82 -40.17 -0.91
CA TYR A 158 -6.72 -39.24 -0.22
C TYR A 158 -8.18 -39.69 -0.30
N GLN A 159 -8.49 -40.80 0.36
CA GLN A 159 -9.86 -41.36 0.44
C GLN A 159 -10.88 -40.40 1.09
N ASP A 160 -10.40 -39.37 1.81
CA ASP A 160 -11.24 -38.34 2.40
C ASP A 160 -11.61 -37.23 1.42
N SER A 161 -10.90 -37.09 0.29
CA SER A 161 -11.07 -36.01 -0.68
C SER A 161 -12.33 -36.18 -1.53
N GLU A 162 -12.96 -35.07 -1.88
CA GLU A 162 -14.09 -35.01 -2.82
C GLU A 162 -13.69 -34.39 -4.17
N ALA A 163 -12.43 -33.97 -4.30
CA ALA A 163 -11.93 -33.36 -5.51
C ALA A 163 -11.54 -34.44 -6.54
N ASP A 164 -11.89 -34.19 -7.80
CA ASP A 164 -11.52 -35.04 -8.93
C ASP A 164 -10.87 -34.20 -10.03
N PHE A 165 -10.30 -34.84 -11.05
CA PHE A 165 -9.73 -34.21 -12.24
C PHE A 165 -10.68 -34.34 -13.46
N PHE A 166 -12.00 -34.41 -13.20
CA PHE A 166 -13.00 -34.65 -14.24
C PHE A 166 -13.00 -33.58 -15.33
N GLU A 167 -12.91 -32.30 -14.95
CA GLU A 167 -12.95 -31.19 -15.92
C GLU A 167 -11.75 -31.25 -16.86
N ILE A 168 -10.52 -31.44 -16.34
CA ILE A 168 -9.32 -31.61 -17.18
C ILE A 168 -9.50 -32.77 -18.16
N ARG A 169 -9.93 -33.94 -17.67
CA ARG A 169 -10.16 -35.12 -18.50
C ARG A 169 -11.23 -34.86 -19.57
N SER A 170 -12.30 -34.17 -19.22
CA SER A 170 -13.38 -33.80 -20.15
C SER A 170 -12.87 -32.89 -21.28
N GLN A 171 -12.10 -31.85 -20.93
CA GLN A 171 -11.51 -30.93 -21.89
C GLN A 171 -10.47 -31.62 -22.79
N LEU A 172 -9.62 -32.50 -22.24
CA LEU A 172 -8.66 -33.27 -23.03
C LEU A 172 -9.37 -34.24 -24.00
N ASN A 173 -10.47 -34.88 -23.58
CA ASN A 173 -11.27 -35.72 -24.46
C ASN A 173 -11.97 -34.93 -25.58
N ALA A 174 -12.33 -33.66 -25.33
CA ALA A 174 -12.83 -32.78 -26.38
C ALA A 174 -11.71 -32.43 -27.38
N LEU A 175 -10.50 -32.16 -26.89
CA LEU A 175 -9.32 -31.91 -27.74
C LEU A 175 -8.91 -33.14 -28.54
N SER A 176 -9.05 -34.35 -27.99
CA SER A 176 -8.65 -35.59 -28.69
C SER A 176 -9.53 -35.88 -29.91
N GLN A 177 -10.79 -35.45 -29.91
CA GLN A 177 -11.69 -35.54 -31.06
C GLN A 177 -11.30 -34.60 -32.21
N GLN A 178 -10.52 -33.56 -31.91
CA GLN A 178 -10.06 -32.55 -32.87
C GLN A 178 -8.58 -32.71 -33.24
N ALA A 179 -7.87 -33.60 -32.55
CA ALA A 179 -6.44 -33.82 -32.73
C ALA A 179 -6.13 -34.52 -34.05
N THR A 180 -5.03 -34.12 -34.68
CA THR A 180 -4.52 -34.76 -35.90
C THR A 180 -3.57 -35.89 -35.52
N VAL A 181 -3.70 -37.04 -36.18
CA VAL A 181 -2.73 -38.13 -36.06
C VAL A 181 -1.45 -37.69 -36.77
N ASP A 182 -0.32 -37.63 -36.06
CA ASP A 182 0.99 -37.42 -36.67
C ASP A 182 1.35 -38.70 -37.45
N ASP A 183 1.04 -38.71 -38.75
CA ASP A 183 1.47 -39.78 -39.65
C ASP A 183 2.95 -39.54 -40.00
N GLN A 184 3.87 -40.09 -39.19
CA GLN A 184 5.24 -40.27 -39.64
C GLN A 184 5.33 -41.52 -40.53
N SER A 185 5.06 -41.34 -41.83
CA SER A 185 5.65 -42.20 -42.86
C SER A 185 5.86 -41.48 -44.20
N ASP A 186 7.13 -41.48 -44.62
CA ASP A 186 7.70 -41.24 -45.95
C ASP A 186 7.38 -39.95 -46.75
N GLY A 187 8.44 -39.18 -47.00
CA GLY A 187 8.46 -38.05 -47.93
C GLY A 187 9.71 -38.02 -48.81
N ALA A 188 10.01 -39.12 -49.50
CA ALA A 188 10.90 -39.09 -50.66
C ALA A 188 10.11 -38.64 -51.92
N MET A 189 10.59 -37.54 -52.51
CA MET A 189 10.50 -37.13 -53.93
C MET A 189 9.13 -36.84 -54.57
N ALA A 190 8.93 -35.57 -54.95
CA ALA A 190 8.40 -35.17 -56.25
C ALA A 190 8.99 -33.83 -56.74
N THR A 191 10.17 -33.96 -57.35
CA THR A 191 10.74 -33.30 -58.54
C THR A 191 10.00 -32.12 -59.21
N ILE A 192 10.69 -30.96 -59.18
CA ILE A 192 11.11 -30.03 -60.28
C ILE A 192 10.07 -29.48 -61.27
N GLU A 193 9.97 -28.14 -61.33
CA GLU A 193 10.18 -27.42 -62.59
C GLU A 193 11.07 -26.19 -62.39
N GLN A 194 11.90 -25.94 -63.40
CA GLN A 194 13.23 -25.34 -63.35
C GLN A 194 13.22 -24.06 -64.18
N THR A 195 14.02 -23.04 -63.81
CA THR A 195 14.85 -22.24 -64.75
C THR A 195 15.64 -21.17 -64.00
N ALA A 196 16.95 -21.39 -63.87
CA ALA A 196 17.97 -20.35 -63.72
C ALA A 196 18.32 -19.78 -65.12
N PRO A 197 19.09 -18.67 -65.24
CA PRO A 197 20.56 -18.74 -65.09
C PRO A 197 21.19 -17.55 -64.33
N LEU A 198 22.19 -17.79 -63.46
CA LEU A 198 23.65 -17.54 -63.61
C LEU A 198 24.02 -16.06 -63.91
N THR A 199 24.97 -15.36 -63.25
CA THR A 199 26.40 -15.71 -63.11
C THR A 199 27.17 -14.67 -62.25
N ALA A 200 28.11 -15.15 -61.42
CA ALA A 200 29.44 -14.64 -61.03
C ALA A 200 29.72 -13.15 -60.67
N SER A 201 30.38 -12.93 -59.51
CA SER A 201 31.81 -12.52 -59.35
C SER A 201 32.06 -11.72 -58.05
N GLN A 202 33.17 -12.03 -57.35
CA GLN A 202 33.73 -11.32 -56.19
C GLN A 202 34.50 -10.02 -56.61
N PRO A 203 35.33 -9.39 -55.74
CA PRO A 203 35.06 -8.43 -54.65
C PRO A 203 35.71 -7.04 -54.94
N VAL A 204 35.71 -6.09 -53.98
CA VAL A 204 36.82 -5.13 -53.61
C VAL A 204 36.34 -3.76 -53.04
N ALA A 205 36.85 -3.47 -51.83
CA ALA A 205 37.33 -2.22 -51.18
C ALA A 205 36.43 -0.98 -50.92
N VAL A 206 36.33 -0.53 -49.64
CA VAL A 206 37.02 0.63 -48.95
C VAL A 206 36.27 1.96 -49.25
N GLU A 207 35.69 2.71 -48.29
CA GLU A 207 36.34 3.62 -47.31
C GLU A 207 35.41 4.07 -46.15
N THR A 208 36.01 4.20 -44.96
CA THR A 208 35.68 5.03 -43.76
C THR A 208 35.81 6.54 -44.13
N PRO A 209 35.17 7.56 -43.47
CA PRO A 209 35.41 7.97 -42.07
C PRO A 209 34.20 8.67 -41.38
N ALA A 210 34.16 9.12 -40.12
CA ALA A 210 35.14 9.29 -39.05
C ALA A 210 34.41 9.34 -37.68
N GLN A 211 35.11 8.96 -36.62
CA GLN A 211 34.81 9.27 -35.22
C GLN A 211 35.41 10.64 -34.83
N SER A 212 34.82 11.30 -33.83
CA SER A 212 35.50 12.35 -33.04
C SER A 212 35.50 11.97 -31.55
N GLU A 213 36.71 11.98 -31.00
CA GLU A 213 37.12 11.70 -29.64
C GLU A 213 36.66 12.77 -28.64
N VAL A 214 36.47 12.40 -27.37
CA VAL A 214 36.77 13.29 -26.24
C VAL A 214 37.62 12.54 -25.22
N GLN A 215 38.73 13.19 -24.88
CA GLN A 215 39.89 12.71 -24.15
C GLN A 215 39.67 12.57 -22.65
N THR A 216 40.29 11.52 -22.09
CA THR A 216 40.67 11.36 -20.69
C THR A 216 41.81 12.32 -20.33
N VAL A 217 41.68 13.02 -19.20
CA VAL A 217 42.79 13.75 -18.58
C VAL A 217 42.97 13.27 -17.15
N VAL A 218 44.17 12.74 -16.88
CA VAL A 218 44.66 12.28 -15.58
C VAL A 218 45.09 13.49 -14.75
N ALA A 219 44.66 13.59 -13.49
CA ALA A 219 45.18 14.56 -12.52
C ALA A 219 45.85 13.86 -11.33
N LYS A 220 47.09 14.30 -11.05
CA LYS A 220 48.01 13.87 -9.99
C LYS A 220 47.54 14.23 -8.57
N ALA A 221 47.96 13.40 -7.61
CA ALA A 221 47.86 13.61 -6.17
C ALA A 221 49.07 14.37 -5.58
N VAL A 222 48.85 15.19 -4.53
CA VAL A 222 49.68 15.38 -3.29
C VAL A 222 48.79 16.10 -2.21
N PRO A 223 49.17 16.29 -0.91
CA PRO A 223 48.79 15.49 0.27
C PRO A 223 47.93 16.22 1.35
N SER A 224 47.67 15.46 2.43
CA SER A 224 46.81 15.60 3.64
C SER A 224 46.89 16.83 4.57
N ALA A 225 45.76 17.10 5.28
CA ALA A 225 45.66 17.56 6.68
C ALA A 225 44.24 17.21 7.27
N PRO A 226 43.95 17.28 8.60
CA PRO A 226 43.57 16.14 9.44
C PRO A 226 42.07 15.94 9.77
N LYS A 227 41.73 14.70 10.16
CA LYS A 227 40.42 14.17 10.61
C LYS A 227 39.83 14.84 11.86
N PRO A 228 38.50 14.94 11.96
CA PRO A 228 37.74 14.76 13.20
C PRO A 228 37.43 13.28 13.46
N ALA A 229 37.31 12.91 14.74
CA ALA A 229 37.22 11.54 15.26
C ALA A 229 35.99 10.73 14.77
N PRO A 230 36.09 9.39 14.66
CA PRO A 230 34.98 8.57 14.19
C PRO A 230 33.94 8.37 15.31
N VAL A 231 32.71 8.80 15.05
CA VAL A 231 31.52 8.32 15.76
C VAL A 231 31.36 6.84 15.40
N LYS A 232 31.17 5.97 16.42
CA LYS A 232 30.95 4.54 16.25
C LYS A 232 29.82 4.32 15.24
N LYS A 233 30.15 3.79 14.05
CA LYS A 233 29.16 3.29 13.10
C LYS A 233 28.45 2.10 13.76
N ILE A 234 27.18 2.29 14.06
CA ILE A 234 26.23 1.20 14.29
C ILE A 234 26.21 0.42 12.97
N VAL A 235 26.45 -0.88 13.04
CA VAL A 235 26.38 -1.77 11.88
C VAL A 235 24.91 -1.89 11.50
N THR A 236 24.45 -1.08 10.55
CA THR A 236 23.19 -1.28 9.84
C THR A 236 23.33 -2.54 9.00
N LYS A 237 22.50 -3.56 9.27
CA LYS A 237 22.25 -4.65 8.32
C LYS A 237 21.73 -3.99 7.04
N GLU A 238 22.50 -4.04 5.97
CA GLU A 238 22.00 -3.67 4.64
C GLU A 238 20.99 -4.75 4.25
N VAL A 239 19.70 -4.40 4.30
CA VAL A 239 18.62 -5.20 3.72
C VAL A 239 18.56 -4.79 2.26
N ASP A 240 18.96 -5.69 1.37
CA ASP A 240 18.84 -5.48 -0.08
C ASP A 240 17.34 -5.53 -0.42
N VAL A 241 16.74 -4.37 -0.63
CA VAL A 241 15.35 -4.26 -1.09
C VAL A 241 15.42 -4.26 -2.61
N ASP A 242 14.89 -5.30 -3.25
CA ASP A 242 14.76 -5.35 -4.71
C ASP A 242 13.90 -4.17 -5.18
N THR A 243 14.55 -3.14 -5.73
CA THR A 243 13.90 -1.90 -6.16
C THR A 243 13.49 -2.00 -7.61
N ASP A 244 12.23 -2.39 -7.85
CA ASP A 244 11.64 -2.39 -9.18
C ASP A 244 10.74 -1.15 -9.36
N PHE A 245 11.09 -0.31 -10.33
CA PHE A 245 10.33 0.89 -10.75
C PHE A 245 9.86 0.79 -12.21
N SER A 246 9.82 -0.42 -12.78
CA SER A 246 9.47 -0.67 -14.18
C SER A 246 8.02 -0.32 -14.54
N SER A 247 7.13 -0.25 -13.55
CA SER A 247 5.72 0.13 -13.71
C SER A 247 5.19 0.84 -12.44
N PRO A 248 4.04 1.55 -12.52
CA PRO A 248 3.38 2.11 -11.34
C PRO A 248 3.06 1.04 -10.29
N THR A 249 2.62 -0.15 -10.71
CA THR A 249 2.33 -1.28 -9.82
C THR A 249 3.60 -1.86 -9.19
N ALA A 250 4.69 -2.00 -9.96
CA ALA A 250 6.00 -2.40 -9.42
C ALA A 250 6.52 -1.37 -8.40
N SER A 251 6.33 -0.08 -8.70
CA SER A 251 6.70 1.01 -7.79
C SER A 251 5.90 0.94 -6.48
N LYS A 252 4.59 0.66 -6.53
CA LYS A 252 3.75 0.43 -5.34
C LYS A 252 4.20 -0.79 -4.54
N ARG A 253 4.57 -1.89 -5.21
CA ARG A 253 5.10 -3.09 -4.55
C ARG A 253 6.44 -2.82 -3.86
N THR A 254 7.36 -2.13 -4.53
CA THR A 254 8.64 -1.68 -3.96
C THR A 254 8.39 -0.78 -2.76
N LEU A 255 7.49 0.19 -2.88
CA LEU A 255 7.13 1.11 -1.81
C LEU A 255 6.47 0.40 -0.61
N LYS A 256 5.61 -0.60 -0.86
CA LYS A 256 5.06 -1.49 0.18
C LYS A 256 6.18 -2.23 0.91
N LYS A 257 7.16 -2.76 0.16
CA LYS A 257 8.29 -3.47 0.76
C LYS A 257 9.17 -2.56 1.61
N VAL A 258 9.40 -1.33 1.15
CA VAL A 258 10.10 -0.30 1.93
C VAL A 258 9.36 -0.04 3.24
N ALA A 259 8.05 0.15 3.21
CA ALA A 259 7.26 0.36 4.43
C ALA A 259 7.31 -0.85 5.38
N GLU A 260 7.23 -2.09 4.86
CA GLU A 260 7.39 -3.31 5.67
C GLU A 260 8.75 -3.36 6.38
N VAL A 261 9.83 -3.08 5.66
CA VAL A 261 11.19 -3.06 6.21
C VAL A 261 11.33 -1.95 7.25
N MET A 262 10.74 -0.77 7.02
CA MET A 262 10.75 0.33 7.96
C MET A 262 10.01 -0.02 9.26
N ILE A 263 8.81 -0.60 9.20
CA ILE A 263 8.08 -1.03 10.40
C ILE A 263 8.85 -2.14 11.13
N HIS A 264 9.47 -3.07 10.41
CA HIS A 264 10.29 -4.12 11.04
C HIS A 264 11.52 -3.54 11.74
N ALA A 265 12.16 -2.51 11.17
CA ALA A 265 13.35 -1.89 11.73
C ALA A 265 13.03 -0.94 12.90
N ASN A 266 12.01 -0.09 12.74
CA ASN A 266 11.56 0.85 13.74
C ASN A 266 10.02 1.05 13.69
N PRO A 267 9.27 0.35 14.54
CA PRO A 267 7.81 0.48 14.60
C PRO A 267 7.28 1.84 15.05
N SER A 268 8.10 2.69 15.67
CA SER A 268 7.68 4.03 16.08
C SER A 268 7.75 5.06 14.95
N GLU A 269 8.35 4.70 13.81
CA GLU A 269 8.59 5.62 12.70
C GLU A 269 7.28 5.97 11.97
N PRO A 270 6.83 7.25 11.95
CA PRO A 270 5.54 7.60 11.38
C PRO A 270 5.47 7.45 9.86
N LEU A 271 6.61 7.62 9.17
CA LEU A 271 6.66 7.64 7.70
C LEU A 271 6.17 6.32 7.08
N ALA A 272 6.49 5.18 7.70
CA ALA A 272 6.08 3.87 7.17
C ALA A 272 4.55 3.74 7.10
N TYR A 273 3.85 4.23 8.13
CA TYR A 273 2.39 4.21 8.19
C TYR A 273 1.75 5.19 7.18
N ARG A 274 2.38 6.33 6.92
CA ARG A 274 1.95 7.26 5.86
C ARG A 274 2.09 6.63 4.48
N ILE A 275 3.17 5.89 4.25
CA ILE A 275 3.36 5.13 3.01
C ILE A 275 2.24 4.10 2.81
N TYR A 276 1.87 3.34 3.85
CA TYR A 276 0.72 2.43 3.76
C TYR A 276 -0.58 3.14 3.38
N ARG A 277 -0.88 4.32 3.94
CA ARG A 277 -2.09 5.08 3.56
C ARG A 277 -2.05 5.57 2.13
N HIS A 278 -0.89 6.07 1.69
CA HIS A 278 -0.70 6.43 0.29
C HIS A 278 -0.95 5.20 -0.61
N LEU A 279 -0.33 4.06 -0.33
CA LEU A 279 -0.53 2.83 -1.11
C LEU A 279 -1.99 2.37 -1.16
N THR A 280 -2.73 2.51 -0.06
CA THR A 280 -4.14 2.10 0.03
C THR A 280 -5.07 3.02 -0.77
N TRP A 281 -4.79 4.33 -0.87
CA TRP A 281 -5.72 5.31 -1.43
C TRP A 281 -5.23 6.02 -2.69
N ASP A 282 -4.03 5.73 -3.20
CA ASP A 282 -3.44 6.40 -4.37
C ASP A 282 -4.29 6.26 -5.64
N ASP A 283 -5.02 5.15 -5.82
CA ASP A 283 -5.89 4.93 -6.99
C ASP A 283 -7.36 5.34 -6.77
N ILE A 284 -7.69 5.97 -5.62
CA ILE A 284 -9.08 6.27 -5.25
C ILE A 284 -9.38 7.76 -5.39
N ASP A 285 -10.02 8.09 -6.51
CA ASP A 285 -10.36 9.48 -6.87
C ASP A 285 -11.81 9.89 -6.52
N GLY A 286 -12.61 8.98 -5.95
CA GLY A 286 -14.04 9.23 -5.72
C GLY A 286 -14.73 8.21 -4.80
N LEU A 287 -15.95 8.55 -4.39
CA LEU A 287 -16.80 7.66 -3.62
C LEU A 287 -17.20 6.43 -4.46
N PRO A 288 -17.26 5.23 -3.86
CA PRO A 288 -17.78 4.07 -4.56
C PRO A 288 -19.26 4.22 -4.89
N ASP A 289 -19.70 3.55 -5.95
CA ASP A 289 -21.12 3.51 -6.32
C ASP A 289 -21.96 3.03 -5.13
N HIS A 290 -23.00 3.78 -4.79
CA HIS A 290 -23.86 3.49 -3.65
C HIS A 290 -25.31 3.82 -3.93
N GLN A 291 -26.21 3.10 -3.27
CA GLN A 291 -27.64 3.36 -3.24
C GLN A 291 -28.07 3.45 -1.78
N SER A 292 -28.66 4.58 -1.37
CA SER A 292 -29.08 4.79 0.03
C SER A 292 -27.97 4.51 1.06
N ASN A 293 -26.73 4.93 0.76
CA ASN A 293 -25.52 4.71 1.55
C ASN A 293 -25.03 3.25 1.65
N GLU A 294 -25.62 2.31 0.90
CA GLU A 294 -25.13 0.95 0.78
C GLU A 294 -24.37 0.76 -0.54
N THR A 295 -23.16 0.23 -0.44
CA THR A 295 -22.28 -0.07 -1.57
C THR A 295 -22.39 -1.55 -1.95
N PRO A 296 -22.17 -1.93 -3.22
CA PRO A 296 -22.13 -3.34 -3.63
C PRO A 296 -20.85 -4.06 -3.14
N LEU A 297 -19.92 -3.32 -2.52
CA LEU A 297 -18.63 -3.80 -2.05
C LEU A 297 -18.79 -4.75 -0.88
N SER A 298 -18.04 -5.85 -0.87
CA SER A 298 -17.98 -6.76 0.27
C SER A 298 -16.65 -6.58 0.99
N LEU A 299 -16.68 -6.51 2.31
CA LEU A 299 -15.48 -6.43 3.12
C LEU A 299 -14.71 -7.76 3.03
N ALA A 300 -13.47 -7.72 2.54
CA ALA A 300 -12.58 -8.88 2.41
C ALA A 300 -11.99 -9.36 3.76
N VAL A 301 -12.62 -9.01 4.88
CA VAL A 301 -12.20 -9.35 6.24
C VAL A 301 -13.36 -10.06 6.93
N SER A 302 -13.13 -11.30 7.39
CA SER A 302 -14.18 -12.09 8.02
C SER A 302 -14.62 -11.48 9.36
N SER A 303 -15.84 -11.81 9.81
CA SER A 303 -16.32 -11.35 11.13
C SER A 303 -15.41 -11.80 12.27
N ASP A 304 -14.82 -12.99 12.17
CA ASP A 304 -13.90 -13.52 13.18
C ASP A 304 -12.60 -12.71 13.23
N GLN A 305 -12.06 -12.33 12.07
CA GLN A 305 -10.87 -11.47 11.97
C GLN A 305 -11.15 -10.06 12.51
N GLN A 306 -12.31 -9.49 12.18
CA GLN A 306 -12.71 -8.19 12.72
C GLN A 306 -12.80 -8.21 14.26
N ALA A 307 -13.32 -9.29 14.83
CA ALA A 307 -13.38 -9.47 16.29
C ALA A 307 -11.97 -9.61 16.89
N GLU A 308 -11.09 -10.41 16.29
CA GLU A 308 -9.68 -10.56 16.73
C GLU A 308 -8.97 -9.20 16.78
N TYR A 309 -9.07 -8.41 15.71
CA TYR A 309 -8.44 -7.08 15.67
C TYR A 309 -9.04 -6.11 16.69
N ARG A 310 -10.36 -6.16 16.92
CA ARG A 310 -11.03 -5.34 17.93
C ARG A 310 -10.56 -5.69 19.35
N ASP A 311 -10.45 -6.98 19.66
CA ASP A 311 -10.00 -7.45 20.97
C ASP A 311 -8.54 -7.04 21.21
N LYS A 312 -7.69 -7.18 20.18
CA LYS A 312 -6.29 -6.73 20.21
C LYS A 312 -6.13 -5.22 20.34
N ALA A 313 -7.02 -4.43 19.77
CA ALA A 313 -7.03 -2.98 19.90
C ALA A 313 -7.49 -2.49 21.28
N SER A 314 -8.28 -3.30 21.99
CA SER A 314 -8.86 -2.91 23.29
C SER A 314 -8.08 -3.43 24.51
N GLN A 315 -7.31 -4.52 24.37
CA GLN A 315 -6.63 -5.17 25.49
C GLN A 315 -5.10 -5.23 25.33
N GLU A 316 -4.60 -6.24 24.62
CA GLU A 316 -3.17 -6.54 24.50
C GLU A 316 -2.71 -6.41 23.05
N SER A 317 -2.31 -5.18 22.70
CA SER A 317 -1.81 -4.87 21.37
C SER A 317 -0.38 -5.37 21.19
N ASP A 318 -0.10 -5.94 20.03
CA ASP A 318 1.22 -6.41 19.64
C ASP A 318 1.57 -5.92 18.23
N ILE A 319 2.86 -5.75 17.95
CA ILE A 319 3.31 -5.15 16.70
C ILE A 319 3.09 -6.07 15.48
N ASP A 320 3.07 -7.38 15.68
CA ASP A 320 2.89 -8.33 14.57
C ASP A 320 1.45 -8.34 14.08
N THR A 321 0.49 -8.15 14.98
CA THR A 321 -0.91 -7.88 14.64
C THR A 321 -1.07 -6.56 13.89
N VAL A 322 -0.36 -5.50 14.29
CA VAL A 322 -0.35 -4.22 13.53
C VAL A 322 0.19 -4.44 12.11
N LYS A 323 1.34 -5.11 11.94
CA LYS A 323 1.91 -5.41 10.60
C LYS A 323 0.94 -6.20 9.73
N ARG A 324 0.27 -7.19 10.31
CA ARG A 324 -0.74 -8.03 9.63
C ARG A 324 -1.95 -7.21 9.23
N LEU A 325 -2.44 -6.34 10.11
CA LEU A 325 -3.56 -5.45 9.83
C LEU A 325 -3.22 -4.42 8.74
N GLU A 326 -2.01 -3.83 8.74
CA GLU A 326 -1.56 -2.92 7.67
C GLU A 326 -1.59 -3.58 6.29
N ARG A 327 -1.17 -4.85 6.20
CA ARG A 327 -1.27 -5.65 4.97
C ARG A 327 -2.73 -5.84 4.55
N THR A 328 -3.61 -6.20 5.49
CA THR A 328 -5.06 -6.38 5.23
C THR A 328 -5.72 -5.07 4.75
N LEU A 329 -5.33 -3.93 5.31
CA LEU A 329 -5.89 -2.62 4.94
C LEU A 329 -5.50 -2.19 3.53
N THR A 330 -4.40 -2.70 2.96
CA THR A 330 -4.10 -2.51 1.53
C THR A 330 -5.18 -3.16 0.64
N ASP A 331 -5.74 -4.29 1.06
CA ASP A 331 -6.75 -5.04 0.31
C ASP A 331 -8.20 -4.64 0.66
N ALA A 332 -8.37 -3.83 1.72
CA ALA A 332 -9.66 -3.36 2.23
C ALA A 332 -9.67 -1.82 2.42
N PRO A 333 -9.53 -1.03 1.34
CA PRO A 333 -9.24 0.41 1.43
C PRO A 333 -10.35 1.25 2.07
N PHE A 334 -11.59 0.78 1.99
CA PHE A 334 -12.76 1.47 2.54
C PHE A 334 -13.08 1.10 3.99
N TRP A 335 -12.32 0.18 4.59
CA TRP A 335 -12.56 -0.26 5.97
C TRP A 335 -11.91 0.68 6.99
N LEU A 336 -12.49 1.88 7.14
CA LEU A 336 -12.00 2.95 8.03
C LEU A 336 -11.84 2.48 9.47
N THR A 337 -12.75 1.61 9.93
CA THR A 337 -12.70 1.01 11.27
C THR A 337 -11.40 0.23 11.52
N GLY A 338 -10.85 -0.44 10.51
CA GLY A 338 -9.57 -1.14 10.65
C GLY A 338 -8.40 -0.17 10.84
N HIS A 339 -8.43 1.02 10.23
CA HIS A 339 -7.42 2.06 10.47
C HIS A 339 -7.50 2.63 11.90
N TYR A 340 -8.70 2.71 12.49
CA TYR A 340 -8.88 3.06 13.90
C TYR A 340 -8.30 2.00 14.85
N PHE A 341 -8.39 0.71 14.49
CA PHE A 341 -7.75 -0.35 15.26
C PHE A 341 -6.22 -0.23 15.22
N VAL A 342 -5.61 0.04 14.07
CA VAL A 342 -4.17 0.37 13.98
C VAL A 342 -3.83 1.53 14.91
N TYR A 343 -4.56 2.64 14.82
CA TYR A 343 -4.34 3.82 15.66
C TYR A 343 -4.35 3.47 17.16
N SER A 344 -5.35 2.70 17.58
CA SER A 344 -5.54 2.28 18.96
C SER A 344 -4.40 1.36 19.43
N MET A 345 -4.01 0.38 18.60
CA MET A 345 -2.89 -0.51 18.89
C MET A 345 -1.56 0.23 19.01
N LEU A 346 -1.29 1.20 18.13
CA LEU A 346 -0.08 2.01 18.19
C LEU A 346 -0.01 2.86 19.45
N ASN A 347 -1.13 3.46 19.88
CA ASN A 347 -1.19 4.18 21.15
C ASN A 347 -0.97 3.27 22.35
N ASN A 348 -1.57 2.07 22.36
CA ASN A 348 -1.38 1.09 23.42
C ASN A 348 0.09 0.64 23.54
N LEU A 349 0.80 0.58 22.40
CA LEU A 349 2.24 0.28 22.33
C LEU A 349 3.13 1.49 22.66
N GLY A 350 2.56 2.69 22.85
CA GLY A 350 3.29 3.92 23.13
C GLY A 350 3.89 4.62 21.91
N PHE A 351 3.52 4.21 20.68
CA PHE A 351 3.97 4.81 19.42
C PHE A 351 3.03 5.94 18.99
N ASN A 352 2.92 6.97 19.83
CA ASN A 352 1.95 8.05 19.68
C ASN A 352 2.13 8.84 18.37
N ASP A 353 3.37 9.09 17.95
CA ASP A 353 3.65 9.84 16.72
C ASP A 353 3.21 9.07 15.47
N ALA A 354 3.43 7.75 15.46
CA ALA A 354 2.96 6.86 14.40
C ALA A 354 1.42 6.78 14.38
N ALA A 355 0.80 6.65 15.56
CA ALA A 355 -0.67 6.67 15.68
C ALA A 355 -1.24 7.99 15.14
N LEU A 356 -0.67 9.13 15.53
CA LEU A 356 -1.09 10.45 15.08
C LEU A 356 -0.94 10.61 13.56
N ALA A 357 0.14 10.08 12.96
CA ALA A 357 0.28 10.07 11.51
C ALA A 357 -0.81 9.24 10.81
N VAL A 358 -1.15 8.05 11.35
CA VAL A 358 -2.28 7.25 10.85
C VAL A 358 -3.57 8.06 10.89
N LYS A 359 -3.87 8.71 12.02
CA LYS A 359 -5.08 9.53 12.17
C LYS A 359 -5.13 10.65 11.15
N GLN A 360 -4.04 11.36 10.95
CA GLN A 360 -3.96 12.48 10.01
C GLN A 360 -4.22 12.07 8.57
N GLU A 361 -3.62 10.97 8.10
CA GLU A 361 -3.83 10.51 6.73
C GLU A 361 -5.27 10.01 6.54
N VAL A 362 -5.84 9.31 7.53
CA VAL A 362 -7.25 8.87 7.46
C VAL A 362 -8.19 10.07 7.44
N LYS A 363 -7.94 11.08 8.29
CA LYS A 363 -8.73 12.30 8.29
C LYS A 363 -8.64 13.04 6.95
N ARG A 364 -7.44 13.18 6.40
CA ARG A 364 -7.23 13.79 5.07
C ARG A 364 -8.01 13.07 3.99
N PHE A 365 -8.01 11.74 3.99
CA PHE A 365 -8.77 10.94 3.02
C PHE A 365 -10.28 11.16 3.17
N VAL A 366 -10.81 11.13 4.39
CA VAL A 366 -12.23 11.40 4.67
C VAL A 366 -12.61 12.83 4.27
N ASP A 367 -11.79 13.83 4.61
CA ASP A 367 -12.02 15.23 4.24
C ASP A 367 -11.97 15.43 2.71
N SER A 368 -11.21 14.61 1.98
CA SER A 368 -11.15 14.65 0.51
C SER A 368 -12.36 14.02 -0.19
N LEU A 369 -13.04 13.08 0.48
CA LEU A 369 -14.20 12.33 -0.03
C LEU A 369 -15.36 12.45 0.96
N GLU A 370 -15.98 13.62 1.01
CA GLU A 370 -17.05 13.95 1.97
C GLU A 370 -18.18 12.91 1.95
N GLY A 371 -18.50 12.34 3.12
CA GLY A 371 -19.58 11.37 3.29
C GLY A 371 -19.16 9.91 3.13
N ILE A 372 -17.88 9.62 2.86
CA ILE A 372 -17.36 8.25 2.79
C ILE A 372 -17.53 7.47 4.09
N GLU A 373 -17.46 8.16 5.23
CA GLU A 373 -17.59 7.61 6.58
C GLU A 373 -19.02 7.16 6.91
N LEU A 374 -20.02 7.63 6.14
CA LEU A 374 -21.43 7.29 6.29
C LEU A 374 -21.85 6.08 5.43
N LEU A 375 -20.96 5.60 4.58
CA LEU A 375 -21.23 4.47 3.67
C LEU A 375 -21.11 3.12 4.39
N THR A 376 -21.78 2.13 3.82
CA THR A 376 -21.80 0.75 4.29
C THR A 376 -21.40 -0.22 3.18
N PHE A 377 -20.73 -1.31 3.54
CA PHE A 377 -20.53 -2.47 2.70
C PHE A 377 -21.85 -3.25 2.55
N LYS A 378 -21.87 -4.16 1.58
CA LYS A 378 -22.90 -5.19 1.43
C LYS A 378 -23.16 -5.89 2.76
N ASN A 379 -24.43 -6.10 3.07
CA ASN A 379 -24.94 -6.60 4.35
C ASN A 379 -24.89 -5.56 5.50
N SER A 380 -24.89 -4.27 5.15
CA SER A 380 -25.01 -3.15 6.10
C SER A 380 -23.88 -3.04 7.14
N ILE A 381 -22.69 -3.56 6.83
CA ILE A 381 -21.50 -3.37 7.67
C ILE A 381 -20.96 -1.96 7.41
N PRO A 382 -20.82 -1.09 8.42
CA PRO A 382 -20.37 0.30 8.17
C PRO A 382 -18.89 0.37 7.79
N PHE A 383 -18.52 1.37 6.99
CA PHE A 383 -17.12 1.69 6.71
C PHE A 383 -16.42 2.18 7.99
N ALA A 384 -17.08 3.08 8.72
CA ALA A 384 -16.69 3.57 10.04
C ALA A 384 -17.75 3.24 11.09
N ASP A 385 -17.38 2.50 12.14
CA ASP A 385 -18.24 2.32 13.30
C ASP A 385 -18.36 3.60 14.16
N GLU A 386 -19.26 3.60 15.14
CA GLU A 386 -19.53 4.78 15.98
C GLU A 386 -18.28 5.31 16.69
N ALA A 387 -17.40 4.41 17.15
CA ALA A 387 -16.13 4.77 17.78
C ALA A 387 -15.19 5.44 16.77
N THR A 388 -15.13 4.92 15.54
CA THR A 388 -14.34 5.47 14.44
C THR A 388 -14.83 6.87 14.05
N LEU A 389 -16.15 7.08 13.95
CA LEU A 389 -16.74 8.39 13.66
C LEU A 389 -16.39 9.42 14.75
N SER A 390 -16.47 9.04 16.02
CA SER A 390 -16.06 9.88 17.16
C SER A 390 -14.56 10.21 17.14
N TRP A 391 -13.73 9.23 16.76
CA TRP A 391 -12.30 9.41 16.61
C TRP A 391 -11.94 10.40 15.48
N LEU A 392 -12.63 10.34 14.34
CA LEU A 392 -12.42 11.22 13.19
C LEU A 392 -12.90 12.67 13.44
N SER A 393 -13.97 12.83 14.24
CA SER A 393 -14.50 14.15 14.63
C SER A 393 -13.62 14.86 15.67
N THR A 394 -12.81 14.11 16.41
CA THR A 394 -11.85 14.69 17.36
C THR A 394 -10.76 15.45 16.60
N GLN A 395 -10.68 16.78 16.78
CA GLN A 395 -9.68 17.61 16.13
C GLN A 395 -8.25 17.14 16.42
N THR A 396 -7.40 17.16 15.39
CA THR A 396 -5.99 16.78 15.52
C THR A 396 -5.22 18.08 15.68
N ALA A 397 -4.77 18.38 16.90
CA ALA A 397 -3.90 19.53 17.16
C ALA A 397 -2.58 19.34 16.42
N THR A 398 -2.51 19.82 15.17
CA THR A 398 -1.31 19.72 14.35
C THR A 398 -0.70 21.09 14.21
N SER A 399 0.37 21.33 14.95
CA SER A 399 1.29 22.45 14.77
C SER A 399 2.04 22.25 13.44
N SER A 400 1.53 22.80 12.34
CA SER A 400 2.21 22.74 11.04
C SER A 400 3.18 23.91 10.90
N SER A 401 4.47 23.60 11.00
CA SER A 401 5.56 24.51 10.62
C SER A 401 6.23 24.01 9.34
N ALA A 402 6.27 24.88 8.33
CA ALA A 402 7.08 24.85 7.09
C ALA A 402 6.61 23.86 5.97
N GLN A 403 6.44 24.21 4.68
CA GLN A 403 6.88 25.36 3.88
C GLN A 403 5.94 25.69 2.70
N SER A 404 5.92 27.00 2.39
CA SER A 404 5.76 27.70 1.09
C SER A 404 4.92 27.08 -0.03
N VAL A 405 3.66 27.48 -0.08
CA VAL A 405 3.07 27.99 -1.33
C VAL A 405 2.44 29.33 -0.97
N VAL A 406 2.66 30.34 -1.81
CA VAL A 406 2.05 31.67 -1.70
C VAL A 406 0.54 31.50 -1.84
N GLN A 407 -0.14 31.26 -0.72
CA GLN A 407 -1.58 31.36 -0.64
C GLN A 407 -1.89 32.76 -0.14
N THR A 408 -2.51 33.54 -1.01
CA THR A 408 -3.35 34.66 -0.61
C THR A 408 -4.29 34.13 0.47
N ILE A 409 -4.00 34.48 1.72
CA ILE A 409 -4.80 34.12 2.89
C ILE A 409 -6.14 34.83 2.73
N VAL A 410 -7.10 34.14 2.13
CA VAL A 410 -8.50 34.37 2.47
C VAL A 410 -8.65 33.73 3.83
N ILE A 411 -8.70 34.57 4.86
CA ILE A 411 -9.01 34.18 6.24
C ILE A 411 -10.41 33.56 6.19
N THR A 412 -10.48 32.24 6.25
CA THR A 412 -11.71 31.55 6.66
C THR A 412 -11.85 31.73 8.17
N ASP A 413 -13.07 32.04 8.59
CA ASP A 413 -13.56 32.31 9.95
C ASP A 413 -13.35 31.18 10.99
N GLU A 414 -12.41 30.26 10.76
CA GLU A 414 -12.26 29.01 11.53
C GLU A 414 -11.24 29.06 12.69
N ASP A 415 -10.52 30.16 12.88
CA ASP A 415 -9.63 30.37 14.06
C ASP A 415 -10.29 31.24 15.16
N SER A 416 -11.56 31.61 14.96
CA SER A 416 -12.42 32.12 16.02
C SER A 416 -13.09 30.95 16.73
N LEU A 417 -12.54 30.54 17.89
CA LEU A 417 -13.32 29.81 18.89
C LEU A 417 -14.68 30.53 19.06
N PRO A 418 -15.81 29.82 19.11
CA PRO A 418 -17.12 30.45 19.27
C PRO A 418 -17.08 31.32 20.53
N MET A 419 -17.14 32.65 20.32
CA MET A 419 -17.07 33.67 21.37
C MET A 419 -18.24 33.58 22.37
N GLU A 420 -19.17 32.65 22.15
CA GLU A 420 -20.47 32.56 22.79
C GLU A 420 -20.46 31.83 24.15
N ASP A 421 -19.39 31.13 24.53
CA ASP A 421 -19.33 30.35 25.78
C ASP A 421 -18.39 30.91 26.87
N ILE A 422 -17.74 32.08 26.65
CA ILE A 422 -16.87 32.69 27.66
C ILE A 422 -17.72 33.48 28.66
N THR A 423 -17.76 33.01 29.90
CA THR A 423 -18.46 33.64 31.03
C THR A 423 -17.46 34.13 32.07
N LEU A 424 -17.89 35.00 32.99
CA LEU A 424 -17.02 35.48 34.06
C LEU A 424 -16.51 34.35 34.99
N ALA A 425 -17.18 33.19 35.01
CA ALA A 425 -16.80 32.03 35.82
C ALA A 425 -15.65 31.21 35.20
N ASN A 426 -15.58 31.10 33.87
CA ASN A 426 -14.57 30.29 33.16
C ASN A 426 -13.42 31.14 32.59
N LEU A 427 -13.54 32.47 32.60
CA LEU A 427 -12.52 33.38 32.08
C LEU A 427 -11.13 33.17 32.73
N GLY A 428 -11.09 32.83 34.02
CA GLY A 428 -9.81 32.59 34.72
C GLY A 428 -9.07 31.36 34.19
N GLU A 429 -9.79 30.27 33.92
CA GLU A 429 -9.24 29.05 33.34
C GLU A 429 -8.80 29.29 31.89
N TYR A 430 -9.65 29.97 31.10
CA TYR A 430 -9.34 30.33 29.72
C TYR A 430 -8.10 31.24 29.59
N ALA A 431 -8.01 32.27 30.44
CA ALA A 431 -6.86 33.16 30.47
C ALA A 431 -5.57 32.44 30.93
N ALA A 432 -5.69 31.50 31.88
CA ALA A 432 -4.56 30.67 32.30
C ALA A 432 -4.08 29.73 31.19
N GLU A 433 -5.00 29.14 30.44
CA GLU A 433 -4.67 28.29 29.28
C GLU A 433 -3.98 29.10 28.17
N LEU A 434 -4.50 30.29 27.85
CA LEU A 434 -3.87 31.19 26.89
C LEU A 434 -2.49 31.67 27.35
N ALA A 435 -2.33 31.99 28.64
CA ALA A 435 -1.02 32.36 29.20
C ALA A 435 -0.01 31.22 29.09
N HIS A 436 -0.42 29.98 29.38
CA HIS A 436 0.43 28.80 29.21
C HIS A 436 0.80 28.56 27.74
N LYS A 437 -0.15 28.74 26.81
CA LYS A 437 0.15 28.69 25.35
C LYS A 437 1.14 29.78 24.94
N LEU A 438 1.04 30.96 25.52
CA LEU A 438 1.93 32.09 25.24
C LEU A 438 3.36 31.86 25.77
N GLU A 439 3.53 31.07 26.83
CA GLU A 439 4.85 30.65 27.33
C GLU A 439 5.50 29.57 26.46
N LEU A 440 4.69 28.71 25.83
CA LEU A 440 5.17 27.61 24.98
C LEU A 440 5.46 28.05 23.53
N ASP A 441 4.81 29.11 23.05
CA ASP A 441 4.97 29.60 21.68
C ASP A 441 6.14 30.58 21.56
N PHE A 442 7.12 30.25 20.71
CA PHE A 442 8.27 31.10 20.41
C PHE A 442 8.12 31.93 19.12
N SER A 443 7.00 31.78 18.41
CA SER A 443 6.72 32.49 17.17
C SER A 443 6.12 33.88 17.44
N GLY A 444 6.68 34.92 16.80
CA GLY A 444 6.18 36.29 16.99
C GLY A 444 4.72 36.46 16.52
N ARG A 445 4.32 35.76 15.45
CA ARG A 445 2.94 35.77 14.93
C ARG A 445 1.97 35.05 15.88
N GLY A 446 2.35 33.87 16.38
CA GLY A 446 1.48 33.09 17.27
C GLY A 446 1.26 33.80 18.61
N GLN A 447 2.32 34.37 19.19
CA GLN A 447 2.20 35.23 20.38
C GLN A 447 1.27 36.44 20.15
N PHE A 448 1.32 37.05 18.96
CA PHE A 448 0.43 38.16 18.61
C PHE A 448 -1.04 37.72 18.52
N MET A 449 -1.32 36.59 17.87
CA MET A 449 -2.68 36.03 17.77
C MET A 449 -3.25 35.66 19.14
N LEU A 450 -2.46 35.01 19.99
CA LEU A 450 -2.85 34.65 21.36
C LEU A 450 -3.16 35.90 22.20
N HIS A 451 -2.40 36.99 22.00
CA HIS A 451 -2.71 38.29 22.64
C HIS A 451 -4.04 38.87 22.16
N LEU A 452 -4.37 38.81 20.87
CA LEU A 452 -5.66 39.27 20.35
C LEU A 452 -6.83 38.43 20.89
N GLN A 453 -6.66 37.12 21.00
CA GLN A 453 -7.66 36.22 21.59
C GLN A 453 -7.89 36.52 23.08
N LEU A 454 -6.83 36.80 23.83
CA LEU A 454 -6.93 37.16 25.24
C LEU A 454 -7.68 38.50 25.41
N ILE A 455 -7.39 39.48 24.56
CA ILE A 455 -8.12 40.77 24.53
C ILE A 455 -9.59 40.54 24.21
N ALA A 456 -9.91 39.74 23.18
CA ALA A 456 -11.28 39.45 22.78
C ALA A 456 -12.07 38.75 23.90
N ALA A 457 -11.44 37.83 24.65
CA ALA A 457 -12.05 37.18 25.80
C ALA A 457 -12.30 38.12 26.98
N TYR A 458 -11.39 39.05 27.26
CA TYR A 458 -11.65 40.09 28.26
C TYR A 458 -12.78 41.04 27.82
N GLN A 459 -12.88 41.36 26.53
CA GLN A 459 -13.97 42.18 25.99
C GLN A 459 -15.33 41.48 26.04
N SER A 460 -15.41 40.18 25.74
CA SER A 460 -16.68 39.44 25.73
C SER A 460 -17.32 39.38 27.12
N VAL A 461 -16.49 39.34 28.18
CA VAL A 461 -16.93 39.37 29.58
C VAL A 461 -17.09 40.81 30.12
N GLY A 462 -16.70 41.83 29.34
CA GLY A 462 -16.84 43.24 29.69
C GLY A 462 -15.73 43.83 30.56
N LEU A 463 -14.58 43.16 30.68
CA LEU A 463 -13.41 43.59 31.46
C LEU A 463 -12.44 44.43 30.61
N TYR A 464 -12.96 45.53 30.05
CA TYR A 464 -12.20 46.42 29.17
C TYR A 464 -10.91 47.02 29.77
N PRO A 465 -10.82 47.41 31.07
CA PRO A 465 -9.60 47.97 31.63
C PRO A 465 -8.40 47.01 31.58
N LEU A 466 -8.65 45.69 31.65
CA LEU A 466 -7.60 44.67 31.62
C LEU A 466 -7.01 44.47 30.22
N CYS A 467 -7.68 44.96 29.18
CA CYS A 467 -7.22 44.84 27.80
C CYS A 467 -6.07 45.80 27.47
N LEU A 468 -6.00 46.95 28.14
CA LEU A 468 -5.07 48.05 27.83
C LEU A 468 -3.59 47.63 27.73
N PRO A 469 -2.98 46.92 28.71
CA PRO A 469 -1.58 46.52 28.60
C PRO A 469 -1.31 45.56 27.44
N TYR A 470 -2.27 44.71 27.09
CA TYR A 470 -2.14 43.80 25.95
C TYR A 470 -2.29 44.53 24.62
N LEU A 471 -3.18 45.52 24.55
CA LEU A 471 -3.35 46.38 23.39
C LEU A 471 -2.12 47.25 23.14
N GLU A 472 -1.49 47.79 24.19
CA GLU A 472 -0.22 48.52 24.10
C GLU A 472 0.89 47.64 23.49
N LYS A 473 1.04 46.42 24.01
CA LYS A 473 2.03 45.46 23.50
C LYS A 473 1.75 45.05 22.05
N ALA A 474 0.49 44.79 21.70
CA ALA A 474 0.10 44.45 20.33
C ALA A 474 0.33 45.62 19.36
N TRP A 475 0.08 46.85 19.81
CA TRP A 475 0.32 48.06 19.03
C TRP A 475 1.80 48.27 18.71
N GLU A 476 2.71 48.01 19.66
CA GLU A 476 4.15 48.07 19.42
C GLU A 476 4.59 47.08 18.34
N VAL A 477 4.04 45.87 18.35
CA VAL A 477 4.31 44.83 17.34
C VAL A 477 3.77 45.27 15.97
N GLN A 478 2.54 45.81 15.91
CA GLN A 478 1.94 46.30 14.66
C GLN A 478 2.82 47.37 13.99
N GLN A 479 3.37 48.30 14.77
CA GLN A 479 4.25 49.37 14.29
C GLN A 479 5.63 48.84 13.88
N ALA A 480 6.24 47.97 14.68
CA ALA A 480 7.57 47.44 14.43
C ALA A 480 7.65 46.63 13.12
N PHE A 481 6.60 45.89 12.79
CA PHE A 481 6.53 45.02 11.61
C PHE A 481 5.72 45.60 10.45
N ASN A 482 5.19 46.82 10.58
CA ASN A 482 4.32 47.47 9.59
C ASN A 482 3.17 46.56 9.12
N LEU A 483 2.44 46.01 10.08
CA LEU A 483 1.39 45.00 9.84
C LEU A 483 0.32 45.50 8.86
N ALA A 484 0.02 46.80 8.81
CA ALA A 484 -0.93 47.37 7.86
C ALA A 484 -0.56 47.11 6.39
N SER A 485 0.74 46.98 6.09
CA SER A 485 1.23 46.69 4.73
C SER A 485 1.38 45.21 4.43
N TRP A 486 1.67 44.40 5.45
CA TRP A 486 1.98 42.97 5.32
C TRP A 486 0.75 42.09 5.55
N GLU A 487 -0.06 42.39 6.55
CA GLU A 487 -1.26 41.66 6.95
C GLU A 487 -2.39 42.61 7.37
N PRO A 488 -3.06 43.27 6.41
CA PRO A 488 -4.01 44.34 6.68
C PRO A 488 -5.21 43.90 7.53
N HIS A 489 -5.62 42.62 7.42
CA HIS A 489 -6.73 42.08 8.19
C HIS A 489 -6.43 42.01 9.70
N LEU A 490 -5.22 41.61 10.09
CA LEU A 490 -4.81 41.58 11.50
C LEU A 490 -4.63 42.99 12.07
N SER A 491 -4.13 43.92 11.25
CA SER A 491 -4.09 45.34 11.58
C SER A 491 -5.50 45.88 11.88
N SER A 492 -6.47 45.59 10.99
CA SER A 492 -7.86 46.01 11.17
C SER A 492 -8.50 45.37 12.41
N GLN A 493 -8.23 44.10 12.68
CA GLN A 493 -8.78 43.40 13.85
C GLN A 493 -8.26 44.01 15.17
N LEU A 494 -6.97 44.33 15.25
CA LEU A 494 -6.41 45.02 16.41
C LEU A 494 -7.01 46.42 16.57
N GLU A 495 -7.15 47.18 15.47
CA GLU A 495 -7.78 48.50 15.49
C GLU A 495 -9.24 48.45 15.96
N ASP A 496 -10.01 47.43 15.55
CA ASP A 496 -11.37 47.22 16.02
C ASP A 496 -11.43 46.87 17.52
N LEU A 497 -10.51 46.06 18.01
CA LEU A 497 -10.39 45.75 19.44
C LEU A 497 -10.00 47.00 20.25
N ILE A 498 -9.05 47.81 19.75
CA ILE A 498 -8.68 49.09 20.36
C ILE A 498 -9.91 50.01 20.41
N ARG A 499 -10.60 50.19 19.27
CA ARG A 499 -11.80 51.04 19.14
C ARG A 499 -12.89 50.61 20.14
N LYS A 500 -13.21 49.32 20.21
CA LYS A 500 -14.20 48.78 21.16
C LYS A 500 -13.81 49.07 22.60
N THR A 501 -12.56 48.80 23.00
CA THR A 501 -12.08 49.10 24.36
C THR A 501 -12.15 50.59 24.67
N LEU A 502 -11.71 51.45 23.75
CA LEU A 502 -11.69 52.89 23.97
C LEU A 502 -13.09 53.49 24.10
N HIS A 503 -14.05 53.09 23.25
CA HIS A 503 -15.43 53.57 23.37
C HIS A 503 -16.13 53.12 24.66
N GLN A 504 -15.75 51.96 25.20
CA GLN A 504 -16.32 51.46 26.44
C GLN A 504 -15.70 52.14 27.67
N LEU A 505 -14.41 52.48 27.61
CA LEU A 505 -13.69 53.13 28.71
C LEU A 505 -13.85 54.66 28.72
N PHE A 506 -13.91 55.29 27.54
CA PHE A 506 -13.94 56.73 27.38
C PHE A 506 -15.14 57.12 26.51
N ARG A 507 -15.98 58.03 27.02
CA ARG A 507 -17.20 58.46 26.32
C ARG A 507 -16.91 59.35 25.11
N ASN A 508 -15.87 60.17 25.22
CA ASN A 508 -15.48 61.14 24.19
C ASN A 508 -13.96 61.09 23.98
N LYS A 509 -13.53 61.42 22.76
CA LYS A 509 -12.13 61.49 22.34
C LYS A 509 -11.28 62.47 23.17
N ASP A 510 -11.91 63.49 23.75
CA ASP A 510 -11.25 64.50 24.59
C ASP A 510 -10.92 63.99 26.00
N LEU A 511 -11.47 62.83 26.39
CA LEU A 511 -11.23 62.20 27.70
C LEU A 511 -10.14 61.12 27.63
N LEU A 512 -9.48 60.96 26.48
CA LEU A 512 -8.41 60.00 26.30
C LEU A 512 -7.14 60.45 27.06
N PRO A 513 -6.55 59.60 27.93
CA PRO A 513 -5.26 59.88 28.53
C PRO A 513 -4.16 60.13 27.50
N GLU A 514 -3.19 61.01 27.81
CA GLU A 514 -2.08 61.37 26.91
C GLU A 514 -1.30 60.13 26.41
N GLN A 515 -1.18 59.10 27.24
CA GLN A 515 -0.51 57.84 26.86
C GLN A 515 -1.17 57.10 25.68
N TYR A 516 -2.46 57.35 25.41
CA TYR A 516 -3.21 56.74 24.30
C TYR A 516 -3.42 57.69 23.12
N GLU A 517 -2.75 58.84 23.09
CA GLU A 517 -2.89 59.82 22.00
C GLU A 517 -2.57 59.21 20.62
N LYS A 518 -1.72 58.18 20.56
CA LYS A 518 -1.42 57.45 19.33
C LYS A 518 -2.64 56.68 18.77
N TRP A 519 -3.59 56.30 19.61
CA TRP A 519 -4.83 55.62 19.21
C TRP A 519 -5.98 56.59 18.94
N LYS A 520 -5.73 57.89 19.08
CA LYS A 520 -6.71 58.95 18.83
C LYS A 520 -7.27 58.90 17.40
N ALA A 521 -6.50 58.43 16.43
CA ALA A 521 -6.96 58.24 15.05
C ALA A 521 -7.92 57.04 14.88
N ILE A 522 -7.83 56.04 15.76
CA ILE A 522 -8.64 54.81 15.73
C ILE A 522 -9.97 55.00 16.46
N TYR A 523 -10.05 56.01 17.34
CA TYR A 523 -11.27 56.38 18.06
C TYR A 523 -12.37 56.91 17.12
N ASP A 524 -12.00 57.51 15.99
CA ASP A 524 -12.94 57.99 14.97
C ASP A 524 -13.39 56.82 14.10
#